data_AF-A0A5D3CTV5-F1
#
_entry.id   AF-A0A5D3CTV5-F1
#
_cell.length_a   1.000
_cell.length_b   1.000
_cell.length_c   1.000
_cell.angle_alpha   90.00
_cell.angle_beta   90.00
_cell.angle_gamma   90.00
#
_symmetry.space_group_name_H-M   'P 1'
#
loop_
_entity.id
_entity.type
_entity.pdbx_description
1 polymer ?
#
loop_
_entity_poly.entity_id
_entity_poly.type
_entity_poly.pdbx_seq_one_letter_code
_entity_poly.pdbx_strand_id
1 'polypeptide(L)'
;MGRKMIKSRASELLSNSSSLANGISHDDLEDDGIELLETESSLYYLCNLPPHRYEAMYAKQLPETITGEAFMEQYSDHNDTVTVIDPKRVYGVRASARHPIYENFRVKAFKALLTSATSEDQLTSLGELLYQCHYSYSACGLGSDGTDRLVQLVQDMQHSKLPKSEDGTLYGAKITGGGSGGTVCVMGRNSLGSSHQIIEVISSFFFLFFHFPLI
;
A
#
# COMPACT_ATOMS: atom_id res chain seq x y z
N MET A 1 11.18 0.85 -11.00
CA MET A 1 11.64 -0.53 -11.32
C MET A 1 10.49 -1.51 -11.53
N GLY A 2 9.65 -1.81 -10.53
CA GLY A 2 8.56 -2.80 -10.68
C GLY A 2 7.62 -2.58 -11.87
N ARG A 3 7.28 -1.32 -12.19
CA ARG A 3 6.51 -0.97 -13.41
C ARG A 3 7.16 -1.52 -14.69
N LYS A 4 8.47 -1.33 -14.86
CA LYS A 4 9.20 -1.79 -16.04
C LYS A 4 9.19 -3.31 -16.16
N MET A 5 9.38 -4.01 -15.04
CA MET A 5 9.34 -5.47 -14.99
C MET A 5 7.95 -6.01 -15.35
N ILE A 6 6.87 -5.42 -14.81
CA ILE A 6 5.49 -5.79 -15.15
C ILE A 6 5.23 -5.58 -16.65
N LYS A 7 5.60 -4.42 -17.19
CA LYS A 7 5.41 -4.12 -18.62
C LYS A 7 6.16 -5.11 -19.51
N SER A 8 7.44 -5.36 -19.21
CA SER A 8 8.27 -6.34 -19.94
C SER A 8 7.60 -7.71 -19.94
N ARG A 9 7.11 -8.15 -18.78
CA ARG A 9 6.49 -9.45 -18.65
C ARG A 9 5.15 -9.56 -19.38
N ALA A 10 4.33 -8.52 -19.31
CA ALA A 10 3.08 -8.46 -20.05
C ALA A 10 3.35 -8.54 -21.57
N SER A 11 4.35 -7.81 -22.07
CA SER A 11 4.77 -7.88 -23.48
C SER A 11 5.26 -9.28 -23.89
N GLU A 12 6.05 -9.95 -23.05
CA GLU A 12 6.49 -11.33 -23.30
C GLU A 12 5.28 -12.29 -23.40
N LEU A 13 4.34 -12.20 -22.45
CA LEU A 13 3.14 -13.03 -22.45
C LEU A 13 2.28 -12.77 -23.70
N LEU A 14 2.10 -11.50 -24.08
CA LEU A 14 1.37 -11.12 -25.30
C LEU A 14 2.03 -11.69 -26.57
N SER A 15 3.37 -11.66 -26.65
CA SER A 15 4.11 -12.24 -27.78
C SER A 15 3.97 -13.77 -27.85
N ASN A 16 3.90 -14.45 -26.70
CA ASN A 16 3.70 -15.89 -26.65
C ASN A 16 2.26 -16.27 -27.05
N SER A 17 1.24 -15.54 -26.58
CA SER A 17 -0.16 -15.80 -26.93
C SER A 17 -0.44 -15.61 -28.42
N SER A 18 0.09 -14.54 -29.02
CA SER A 18 -0.03 -14.31 -30.48
C SER A 18 0.67 -15.39 -31.32
N SER A 19 1.75 -15.99 -30.81
CA SER A 19 2.42 -17.11 -31.49
C SER A 19 1.61 -18.41 -31.46
N LEU A 20 0.79 -18.63 -30.41
CA LEU A 20 -0.07 -19.80 -30.23
C LEU A 20 -1.39 -19.68 -31.01
N ALA A 21 -1.95 -18.48 -31.11
CA ALA A 21 -3.21 -18.21 -31.83
C ALA A 21 -3.12 -18.41 -33.35
N ASN A 22 -1.91 -18.44 -33.93
CA ASN A 22 -1.71 -18.70 -35.37
C ASN A 22 -2.08 -20.14 -35.82
N GLY A 23 -2.66 -20.98 -34.95
CA GLY A 23 -2.99 -22.37 -35.26
C GLY A 23 -4.39 -22.89 -34.89
N ILE A 24 -5.22 -22.19 -34.10
CA ILE A 24 -6.51 -22.72 -33.59
C ILE A 24 -7.56 -21.61 -33.47
N SER A 25 -8.83 -21.97 -33.73
CA SER A 25 -10.05 -21.15 -33.68
C SER A 25 -10.20 -20.31 -32.40
N HIS A 26 -10.52 -19.03 -32.60
CA HIS A 26 -10.73 -17.95 -31.63
C HIS A 26 -11.87 -18.26 -30.62
N ASP A 27 -11.57 -18.22 -29.33
CA ASP A 27 -12.56 -18.23 -28.22
C ASP A 27 -12.61 -16.84 -27.60
N ASP A 28 -13.80 -16.32 -27.27
CA ASP A 28 -13.99 -14.94 -26.77
C ASP A 28 -13.25 -14.70 -25.43
N LEU A 29 -12.98 -15.76 -24.67
CA LEU A 29 -12.22 -15.72 -23.42
C LEU A 29 -10.72 -15.48 -23.61
N GLU A 30 -10.16 -15.81 -24.78
CA GLU A 30 -8.75 -15.51 -25.10
C GLU A 30 -8.56 -14.04 -25.45
N ASP A 31 -9.58 -13.39 -26.03
CA ASP A 31 -9.56 -11.98 -26.46
C ASP A 31 -9.50 -11.02 -25.26
N ASP A 32 -10.35 -11.24 -24.26
CA ASP A 32 -10.34 -10.47 -22.99
C ASP A 32 -8.97 -10.55 -22.29
N GLY A 33 -8.31 -11.71 -22.35
CA GLY A 33 -6.99 -11.91 -21.77
C GLY A 33 -5.89 -11.12 -22.49
N ILE A 34 -6.01 -11.01 -23.82
CA ILE A 34 -5.08 -10.26 -24.67
C ILE A 34 -5.21 -8.77 -24.41
N GLU A 35 -6.43 -8.21 -24.38
CA GLU A 35 -6.66 -6.78 -24.12
C GLU A 35 -6.10 -6.35 -22.76
N LEU A 36 -6.26 -7.20 -21.74
CA LEU A 36 -5.66 -6.96 -20.41
C LEU A 36 -4.13 -6.92 -20.48
N LEU A 37 -3.49 -7.85 -21.20
CA LEU A 37 -2.04 -7.87 -21.37
C LEU A 37 -1.53 -6.65 -22.16
N GLU A 38 -2.26 -6.20 -23.18
CA GLU A 38 -1.94 -4.96 -23.92
C GLU A 38 -1.97 -3.75 -23.00
N THR A 39 -3.02 -3.62 -22.18
CA THR A 39 -3.15 -2.55 -21.19
C THR A 39 -2.00 -2.60 -20.16
N GLU A 40 -1.65 -3.80 -19.70
CA GLU A 40 -0.58 -4.01 -18.71
C GLU A 40 0.82 -3.76 -19.30
N SER A 41 1.03 -4.08 -20.57
CA SER A 41 2.27 -3.84 -21.31
C SER A 41 2.53 -2.35 -21.57
N SER A 42 1.47 -1.54 -21.63
CA SER A 42 1.53 -0.10 -21.84
C SER A 42 1.38 0.71 -20.55
N LEU A 43 1.23 0.04 -19.40
CA LEU A 43 0.96 0.64 -18.08
C LEU A 43 1.80 1.88 -17.78
N TYR A 44 1.14 3.00 -17.45
CA TYR A 44 1.81 4.25 -17.11
C TYR A 44 2.01 4.41 -15.61
N TYR A 45 0.99 4.12 -14.79
CA TYR A 45 1.08 4.15 -13.33
C TYR A 45 0.76 2.78 -12.73
N LEU A 46 1.55 2.35 -11.75
CA LEU A 46 1.32 1.08 -11.06
C LEU A 46 -0.07 1.00 -10.39
N CYS A 47 -0.57 2.13 -9.87
CA CYS A 47 -1.90 2.18 -9.26
C CYS A 47 -3.06 1.86 -10.23
N ASN A 48 -2.82 1.85 -11.55
CA ASN A 48 -3.83 1.47 -12.53
C ASN A 48 -3.94 -0.04 -12.72
N LEU A 49 -2.97 -0.82 -12.23
CA LEU A 49 -3.06 -2.29 -12.21
C LEU A 49 -3.93 -2.71 -11.01
N PRO A 50 -5.00 -3.50 -11.20
CA PRO A 50 -5.82 -3.96 -10.08
C PRO A 50 -5.11 -5.07 -9.28
N PRO A 51 -5.36 -5.19 -7.96
CA PRO A 51 -4.67 -6.16 -7.11
C PRO A 51 -4.78 -7.62 -7.57
N HIS A 52 -5.95 -8.05 -8.06
CA HIS A 52 -6.15 -9.44 -8.50
C HIS A 52 -5.26 -9.80 -9.69
N ARG A 53 -5.06 -8.87 -10.64
CA ARG A 53 -4.14 -9.06 -11.78
C ARG A 53 -2.71 -9.14 -11.31
N TYR A 54 -2.32 -8.25 -10.39
CA TYR A 54 -1.00 -8.28 -9.77
C TYR A 54 -0.70 -9.62 -9.11
N GLU A 55 -1.60 -10.14 -8.27
CA GLU A 55 -1.40 -11.42 -7.57
C GLU A 55 -1.34 -12.61 -8.52
N ALA A 56 -2.25 -12.67 -9.50
CA ALA A 56 -2.33 -13.78 -10.43
C ALA A 56 -1.10 -13.86 -11.35
N MET A 57 -0.62 -12.71 -11.84
CA MET A 57 0.34 -12.69 -12.95
C MET A 57 1.74 -12.27 -12.55
N TYR A 58 1.91 -11.41 -11.54
CA TYR A 58 3.16 -10.64 -11.38
C TYR A 58 3.82 -10.79 -10.01
N ALA A 59 3.05 -10.95 -8.93
CA ALA A 59 3.57 -10.89 -7.56
C ALA A 59 4.72 -11.86 -7.29
N LYS A 60 4.61 -13.10 -7.78
CA LYS A 60 5.63 -14.16 -7.60
C LYS A 60 6.86 -13.97 -8.49
N GLN A 61 6.74 -13.19 -9.56
CA GLN A 61 7.79 -13.02 -10.57
C GLN A 61 8.68 -11.82 -10.27
N LEU A 62 8.17 -10.80 -9.58
CA LEU A 62 8.98 -9.67 -9.15
C LEU A 62 9.96 -10.12 -8.04
N PRO A 63 11.26 -9.81 -8.13
CA PRO A 63 12.18 -10.09 -7.03
C PRO A 63 11.86 -9.19 -5.83
N GLU A 64 12.26 -9.60 -4.62
CA GLU A 64 12.14 -8.74 -3.44
C GLU A 64 12.98 -7.48 -3.58
N THR A 65 14.23 -7.64 -4.04
CA THR A 65 15.18 -6.55 -4.26
C THR A 65 15.98 -6.76 -5.55
N ILE A 66 16.58 -5.68 -6.06
CA ILE A 66 17.53 -5.72 -7.19
C ILE A 66 18.60 -4.64 -7.00
N THR A 67 19.82 -4.86 -7.48
CA THR A 67 20.83 -3.79 -7.56
C THR A 67 20.50 -2.83 -8.70
N GLY A 68 20.92 -1.57 -8.58
CA GLY A 68 20.79 -0.60 -9.67
C GLY A 68 21.47 -1.07 -10.93
N GLU A 69 22.69 -1.60 -10.81
CA GLU A 69 23.48 -2.18 -11.91
C GLU A 69 22.72 -3.28 -12.64
N ALA A 70 22.25 -4.32 -11.95
CA ALA A 70 21.52 -5.43 -12.57
C ALA A 70 20.21 -4.96 -13.21
N PHE A 71 19.53 -3.98 -12.62
CA PHE A 71 18.34 -3.39 -13.23
C PHE A 71 18.67 -2.66 -14.53
N MET A 72 19.74 -1.86 -14.58
CA MET A 72 20.10 -1.11 -15.79
C MET A 72 20.64 -2.02 -16.89
N GLU A 73 21.36 -3.09 -16.55
CA GLU A 73 21.79 -4.09 -17.53
C GLU A 73 20.59 -4.71 -18.27
N GLN A 74 19.51 -5.01 -17.54
CA GLN A 74 18.34 -5.66 -18.12
C GLN A 74 17.31 -4.68 -18.72
N TYR A 75 17.10 -3.51 -18.12
CA TYR A 75 15.98 -2.60 -18.44
C TYR A 75 16.41 -1.20 -18.89
N SER A 76 17.72 -0.93 -18.91
CA SER A 76 18.36 0.37 -19.20
C SER A 76 18.04 1.47 -18.19
N ASP A 77 16.77 1.84 -18.01
CA ASP A 77 16.32 2.92 -17.12
C ASP A 77 14.88 2.71 -16.62
N HIS A 78 14.52 3.35 -15.51
CA HIS A 78 13.16 3.29 -14.92
C HIS A 78 12.19 4.32 -15.50
N ASN A 79 12.66 5.28 -16.32
CA ASN A 79 11.88 6.34 -16.94
C ASN A 79 11.11 7.17 -15.89
N ASP A 80 11.81 7.67 -14.89
CA ASP A 80 11.32 8.65 -13.91
C ASP A 80 12.12 9.95 -14.09
N THR A 81 11.42 11.08 -14.18
CA THR A 81 12.05 12.39 -14.40
C THR A 81 12.61 13.02 -13.13
N VAL A 82 12.30 12.47 -11.95
CA VAL A 82 12.67 13.03 -10.64
C VAL A 82 13.86 12.30 -10.02
N THR A 83 14.05 11.02 -10.34
CA THR A 83 15.04 10.16 -9.69
C THR A 83 16.00 9.52 -10.70
N VAL A 84 17.23 9.25 -10.26
CA VAL A 84 18.25 8.56 -11.06
C VAL A 84 18.65 7.28 -10.34
N ILE A 85 18.90 6.20 -11.09
CA ILE A 85 19.37 4.93 -10.52
C ILE A 85 20.85 5.06 -10.18
N ASP A 86 21.16 4.96 -8.89
CA ASP A 86 22.51 4.68 -8.42
C ASP A 86 22.83 3.18 -8.66
N PRO A 87 23.84 2.84 -9.48
CA PRO A 87 24.21 1.45 -9.77
C PRO A 87 24.56 0.64 -8.53
N LYS A 88 25.13 1.29 -7.51
CA LYS A 88 25.67 0.64 -6.30
C LYS A 88 24.62 0.39 -5.23
N ARG A 89 23.40 0.93 -5.39
CA ARG A 89 22.31 0.74 -4.43
C ARG A 89 21.52 -0.54 -4.71
N VAL A 90 20.97 -1.09 -3.63
CA VAL A 90 19.95 -2.15 -3.67
C VAL A 90 18.58 -1.49 -3.48
N TYR A 91 17.63 -1.82 -4.34
CA TYR A 91 16.28 -1.27 -4.33
C TYR A 91 15.26 -2.34 -3.98
N GLY A 92 14.33 -2.03 -3.07
CA GLY A 92 13.13 -2.84 -2.86
C GLY A 92 12.21 -2.76 -4.07
N VAL A 93 11.90 -3.90 -4.67
CA VAL A 93 11.09 -3.98 -5.91
C VAL A 93 9.68 -4.42 -5.59
N ARG A 94 9.51 -5.62 -5.01
CA ARG A 94 8.18 -6.22 -4.82
C ARG A 94 7.31 -5.38 -3.89
N ALA A 95 7.80 -5.00 -2.72
CA ALA A 95 7.06 -4.17 -1.78
C ALA A 95 6.68 -2.80 -2.38
N SER A 96 7.65 -2.12 -3.01
CA SER A 96 7.48 -0.81 -3.65
C SER A 96 6.53 -0.86 -4.86
N ALA A 97 6.48 -1.98 -5.59
CA ALA A 97 5.54 -2.17 -6.68
C ALA A 97 4.12 -2.44 -6.16
N ARG A 98 4.02 -3.31 -5.14
CA ARG A 98 2.78 -3.70 -4.48
C ARG A 98 2.07 -2.51 -3.84
N HIS A 99 2.81 -1.61 -3.18
CA HIS A 99 2.22 -0.52 -2.42
C HIS A 99 1.25 0.37 -3.22
N PRO A 100 1.62 1.01 -4.35
CA PRO A 100 0.69 1.87 -5.10
C PRO A 100 -0.50 1.12 -5.71
N ILE A 101 -0.33 -0.17 -6.06
CA ILE A 101 -1.41 -1.04 -6.55
C ILE A 101 -2.49 -1.20 -5.47
N TYR A 102 -2.07 -1.67 -4.31
CA TYR A 102 -2.97 -1.95 -3.21
C TYR A 102 -3.47 -0.69 -2.52
N GLU A 103 -2.65 0.36 -2.42
CA GLU A 103 -3.05 1.63 -1.81
C GLU A 103 -4.18 2.27 -2.62
N ASN A 104 -4.13 2.24 -3.95
CA ASN A 104 -5.22 2.76 -4.77
C ASN A 104 -6.52 1.98 -4.55
N PHE A 105 -6.45 0.66 -4.42
CA PHE A 105 -7.62 -0.14 -4.07
C PHE A 105 -8.16 0.21 -2.68
N ARG A 106 -7.29 0.33 -1.67
CA ARG A 106 -7.68 0.76 -0.32
C ARG A 106 -8.32 2.14 -0.32
N VAL A 107 -7.79 3.12 -1.08
CA VAL A 107 -8.39 4.46 -1.21
C VAL A 107 -9.79 4.39 -1.81
N LYS A 108 -10.00 3.60 -2.86
CA LYS A 108 -11.32 3.40 -3.48
C LYS A 108 -12.30 2.72 -2.51
N ALA A 109 -11.85 1.69 -1.80
CA ALA A 109 -12.64 0.99 -0.78
C ALA A 109 -12.99 1.93 0.39
N PHE A 110 -12.02 2.69 0.89
CA PHE A 110 -12.20 3.68 1.95
C PHE A 110 -13.24 4.73 1.54
N LYS A 111 -13.14 5.26 0.31
CA LYS A 111 -14.12 6.19 -0.24
C LYS A 111 -15.52 5.60 -0.28
N ALA A 112 -15.67 4.35 -0.75
CA ALA A 112 -16.97 3.68 -0.79
C ALA A 112 -17.56 3.51 0.62
N LEU A 113 -16.75 3.09 1.60
CA LEU A 113 -17.15 2.94 3.00
C LEU A 113 -17.53 4.28 3.65
N LEU A 114 -16.87 5.39 3.30
CA LEU A 114 -17.26 6.72 3.77
C LEU A 114 -18.67 7.14 3.31
N THR A 115 -19.16 6.58 2.19
CA THR A 115 -20.49 6.89 1.65
C THR A 115 -21.61 5.96 2.14
N SER A 116 -21.26 4.85 2.82
CA SER A 116 -22.25 3.95 3.40
C SER A 116 -22.80 4.47 4.73
N ALA A 117 -23.95 3.95 5.16
CA ALA A 117 -24.51 4.26 6.47
C ALA A 117 -23.50 3.97 7.59
N THR A 118 -23.39 4.88 8.56
CA THR A 118 -22.48 4.72 9.69
C THR A 118 -22.90 3.54 10.55
N SER A 119 -21.96 2.63 10.79
CA SER A 119 -22.11 1.46 11.67
C SER A 119 -20.76 1.09 12.27
N GLU A 120 -20.75 0.26 13.31
CA GLU A 120 -19.48 -0.22 13.88
C GLU A 120 -18.64 -1.02 12.89
N ASP A 121 -19.28 -1.84 12.06
CA ASP A 121 -18.58 -2.60 11.02
C ASP A 121 -17.94 -1.69 9.98
N GLN A 122 -18.62 -0.58 9.63
CA GLN A 122 -18.11 0.42 8.71
C GLN A 122 -16.90 1.15 9.30
N LEU A 123 -16.99 1.61 10.55
CA LEU A 123 -15.88 2.30 11.24
C LEU A 123 -14.69 1.37 11.45
N THR A 124 -14.92 0.12 11.82
CA THR A 124 -13.89 -0.92 11.98
C THR A 124 -13.21 -1.21 10.65
N SER A 125 -13.98 -1.33 9.55
CA SER A 125 -13.43 -1.58 8.21
C SER A 125 -12.57 -0.41 7.72
N LEU A 126 -13.00 0.83 7.96
CA LEU A 126 -12.19 2.01 7.65
C LEU A 126 -10.88 2.01 8.45
N GLY A 127 -10.95 1.71 9.74
CA GLY A 127 -9.79 1.60 10.61
C GLY A 127 -8.77 0.54 10.16
N GLU A 128 -9.27 -0.64 9.79
CA GLU A 128 -8.46 -1.73 9.24
C GLU A 128 -7.72 -1.31 7.95
N LEU A 129 -8.39 -0.58 7.06
CA LEU A 129 -7.74 -0.02 5.88
C LEU A 129 -6.61 0.96 6.22
N LEU A 130 -6.75 1.79 7.27
CA LEU A 130 -5.67 2.67 7.72
C LEU A 130 -4.44 1.88 8.18
N TYR A 131 -4.63 0.84 9.00
CA TYR A 131 -3.51 0.00 9.45
C TYR A 131 -2.83 -0.69 8.26
N GLN A 132 -3.61 -1.24 7.31
CA GLN A 132 -3.04 -1.85 6.10
C GLN A 132 -2.25 -0.84 5.26
N CYS A 133 -2.72 0.41 5.15
CA CYS A 133 -1.96 1.48 4.52
C CYS A 133 -0.63 1.72 5.24
N HIS A 134 -0.63 1.80 6.57
CA HIS A 134 0.58 2.01 7.37
C HIS A 134 1.61 0.88 7.16
N TYR A 135 1.22 -0.38 7.35
CA TYR A 135 2.13 -1.50 7.15
C TYR A 135 2.64 -1.62 5.71
N SER A 136 1.79 -1.30 4.73
CA SER A 136 2.24 -1.28 3.33
C SER A 136 3.27 -0.19 3.06
N TYR A 137 3.20 0.95 3.76
CA TYR A 137 4.13 2.06 3.65
C TYR A 137 5.46 1.73 4.34
N SER A 138 5.42 1.18 5.55
CA SER A 138 6.62 0.72 6.28
C SER A 138 7.35 -0.40 5.52
N ALA A 139 6.62 -1.31 4.86
CA ALA A 139 7.21 -2.34 4.00
C ALA A 139 7.99 -1.78 2.79
N CYS A 140 7.74 -0.52 2.39
CA CYS A 140 8.54 0.15 1.36
C CYS A 140 9.84 0.77 1.91
N GLY A 141 10.12 0.62 3.22
CA GLY A 141 11.23 1.29 3.89
C GLY A 141 10.98 2.77 4.17
N LEU A 142 9.72 3.22 4.11
CA LEU A 142 9.33 4.62 4.32
C LEU A 142 8.76 4.89 5.72
N GLY A 143 8.63 3.85 6.55
CA GLY A 143 8.18 3.94 7.94
C GLY A 143 9.21 4.58 8.87
N SER A 144 8.89 4.63 10.17
CA SER A 144 9.82 5.06 11.21
C SER A 144 9.40 4.50 12.57
N ASP A 145 10.37 4.23 13.45
CA ASP A 145 10.09 3.68 14.78
C ASP A 145 9.07 4.52 15.57
N GLY A 146 9.14 5.85 15.45
CA GLY A 146 8.22 6.76 16.13
C GLY A 146 6.78 6.65 15.61
N THR A 147 6.60 6.67 14.30
CA THR A 147 5.26 6.53 13.70
C THR A 147 4.68 5.15 13.93
N ASP A 148 5.51 4.12 13.82
CA ASP A 148 5.11 2.73 14.02
C ASP A 148 4.68 2.51 15.49
N ARG A 149 5.39 3.14 16.44
CA ARG A 149 4.99 3.08 17.84
C ARG A 149 3.67 3.80 18.11
N LEU A 150 3.45 4.98 17.53
CA LEU A 150 2.18 5.69 17.69
C LEU A 150 1.00 4.88 17.17
N VAL A 151 1.16 4.27 15.98
CA VAL A 151 0.13 3.39 15.42
C VAL A 151 -0.12 2.18 16.32
N GLN A 152 0.95 1.56 16.87
CA GLN A 152 0.81 0.46 17.83
C GLN A 152 0.06 0.88 19.09
N LEU A 153 0.35 2.06 19.66
CA LEU A 153 -0.34 2.56 20.86
C LEU A 153 -1.83 2.81 20.60
N VAL A 154 -2.19 3.31 19.42
CA VAL A 154 -3.60 3.44 19.02
C VAL A 154 -4.28 2.08 18.93
N GLN A 155 -3.61 1.09 18.33
CA GLN A 155 -4.11 -0.28 18.23
C GLN A 155 -4.29 -0.91 19.61
N ASP A 156 -3.31 -0.75 20.50
CA ASP A 156 -3.39 -1.21 21.90
C ASP A 156 -4.58 -0.56 22.62
N MET A 157 -4.83 0.73 22.38
CA MET A 157 -5.98 1.45 22.93
C MET A 157 -7.33 0.90 22.42
N GLN A 158 -7.44 0.71 21.10
CA GLN A 158 -8.62 0.16 20.44
C GLN A 158 -9.01 -1.22 20.99
N HIS A 159 -8.02 -2.09 21.22
CA HIS A 159 -8.22 -3.47 21.67
C HIS A 159 -8.10 -3.66 23.19
N SER A 160 -7.93 -2.58 23.96
CA SER A 160 -7.82 -2.67 25.42
C SER A 160 -9.07 -3.31 26.03
N LYS A 161 -8.85 -4.23 26.99
CA LYS A 161 -9.92 -4.92 27.74
C LYS A 161 -10.46 -4.11 28.92
N LEU A 162 -9.90 -2.92 29.15
CA LEU A 162 -10.36 -2.03 30.20
C LEU A 162 -11.79 -1.58 29.88
N PRO A 163 -12.63 -1.32 30.90
CA PRO A 163 -13.98 -0.82 30.67
C PRO A 163 -13.89 0.46 29.84
N LYS A 164 -14.27 0.35 28.56
CA LYS A 164 -14.40 1.51 27.70
C LYS A 164 -15.45 2.40 28.35
N SER A 165 -15.14 3.67 28.59
CA SER A 165 -16.21 4.65 28.73
C SER A 165 -17.12 4.45 27.52
N GLU A 166 -18.44 4.30 27.70
CA GLU A 166 -19.37 3.98 26.60
C GLU A 166 -19.25 4.92 25.38
N ASP A 167 -18.61 6.07 25.58
CA ASP A 167 -18.44 7.15 24.62
C ASP A 167 -17.10 7.14 23.84
N GLY A 168 -16.06 6.37 24.18
CA GLY A 168 -14.71 6.49 23.57
C GLY A 168 -14.26 5.31 22.71
N THR A 169 -13.96 5.51 21.41
CA THR A 169 -13.41 4.45 20.54
C THR A 169 -12.56 4.99 19.40
N LEU A 170 -11.27 4.61 19.39
CA LEU A 170 -10.37 4.69 18.24
C LEU A 170 -10.55 3.45 17.35
N TYR A 171 -10.45 3.63 16.03
CA TYR A 171 -10.67 2.56 15.05
C TYR A 171 -9.45 2.22 14.21
N GLY A 172 -8.56 3.19 13.97
CA GLY A 172 -7.41 2.99 13.10
C GLY A 172 -6.45 4.16 13.11
N ALA A 173 -5.20 3.89 12.72
CA ALA A 173 -4.19 4.92 12.56
C ALA A 173 -3.24 4.61 11.41
N LYS A 174 -2.69 5.66 10.80
CA LYS A 174 -1.59 5.51 9.84
C LYS A 174 -0.67 6.72 9.78
N ILE A 175 0.57 6.47 9.37
CA ILE A 175 1.50 7.53 8.95
C ILE A 175 0.92 8.33 7.77
N THR A 176 1.14 9.63 7.75
CA THR A 176 0.77 10.55 6.68
C THR A 176 1.88 11.56 6.40
N GLY A 177 1.92 12.12 5.18
CA GLY A 177 2.99 12.99 4.69
C GLY A 177 4.04 12.25 3.87
N GLY A 178 5.27 12.78 3.85
CA GLY A 178 6.37 12.29 3.01
C GLY A 178 7.09 11.04 3.52
N GLY A 179 6.81 10.58 4.75
CA GLY A 179 7.44 9.42 5.38
C GLY A 179 8.67 9.74 6.21
N SER A 180 9.32 8.68 6.72
CA SER A 180 10.52 8.74 7.57
C SER A 180 10.34 9.55 8.86
N GLY A 181 9.14 9.50 9.43
CA GLY A 181 8.73 10.27 10.60
C GLY A 181 7.51 11.14 10.30
N GLY A 182 7.32 12.18 11.12
CA GLY A 182 6.25 13.16 10.92
C GLY A 182 4.95 12.78 11.63
N THR A 183 3.85 12.79 10.87
CA THR A 183 2.50 12.80 11.44
C THR A 183 1.83 11.43 11.34
N VAL A 184 1.07 11.06 12.37
CA VAL A 184 0.13 9.94 12.35
C VAL A 184 -1.29 10.49 12.36
N CYS A 185 -2.09 10.06 11.40
CA CYS A 185 -3.53 10.29 11.38
C CYS A 185 -4.21 9.19 12.20
N VAL A 186 -5.10 9.58 13.12
CA VAL A 186 -5.88 8.66 13.95
C VAL A 186 -7.36 8.88 13.69
N MET A 187 -8.10 7.79 13.53
CA MET A 187 -9.55 7.79 13.35
C MET A 187 -10.22 7.29 14.63
N GLY A 188 -11.22 8.03 15.09
CA GLY A 188 -12.05 7.67 16.26
C GLY A 188 -13.41 8.36 16.20
N ARG A 189 -14.32 7.98 17.11
CA ARG A 189 -15.59 8.70 17.25
C ARG A 189 -15.34 10.14 17.69
N ASN A 190 -16.18 11.06 17.24
CA ASN A 190 -16.17 12.43 17.73
C ASN A 190 -16.81 12.49 19.12
N SER A 191 -16.01 12.24 20.15
CA SER A 191 -16.45 12.16 21.53
C SER A 191 -15.33 12.51 22.50
N LEU A 192 -15.71 12.88 23.73
CA LEU A 192 -14.75 13.17 24.79
C LEU A 192 -13.92 11.92 25.15
N GLY A 193 -14.55 10.74 25.12
CA GLY A 193 -13.86 9.48 25.36
C GLY A 193 -12.73 9.22 24.37
N SER A 194 -12.96 9.47 23.07
CA SER A 194 -11.90 9.35 22.06
C SER A 194 -10.79 10.40 22.27
N SER A 195 -11.13 11.64 22.64
CA SER A 195 -10.13 12.66 22.95
C SER A 195 -9.25 12.27 24.13
N HIS A 196 -9.82 11.69 25.19
CA HIS A 196 -9.03 11.17 26.33
C HIS A 196 -8.10 10.03 25.90
N GLN A 197 -8.57 9.09 25.07
CA GLN A 197 -7.73 8.01 24.53
C GLN A 197 -6.53 8.55 23.73
N ILE A 198 -6.71 9.63 22.95
CA ILE A 198 -5.59 10.27 22.24
C ILE A 198 -4.56 10.86 23.23
N ILE A 199 -5.01 11.49 24.31
CA ILE A 199 -4.12 12.03 25.34
C ILE A 199 -3.33 10.90 26.04
N GLU A 200 -3.96 9.76 26.28
CA GLU A 200 -3.29 8.57 26.84
C GLU A 200 -2.25 7.98 25.89
N VAL A 201 -2.54 7.92 24.59
CA VAL A 201 -1.58 7.52 23.54
C VAL A 201 -0.35 8.44 23.55
N ILE A 202 -0.58 9.75 23.58
CA ILE A 202 0.49 10.76 23.61
C ILE A 202 1.33 10.65 24.88
N SER A 203 0.68 10.49 26.02
CA SER A 203 1.37 10.32 27.31
C SER A 203 2.22 9.06 27.31
N SER A 204 1.68 7.94 26.81
CA SER A 204 2.40 6.67 26.69
C SER A 204 3.59 6.77 25.74
N PHE A 205 3.45 7.50 24.64
CA PHE A 205 4.55 7.75 23.71
C PHE A 205 5.65 8.59 24.35
N PHE A 206 5.30 9.65 25.09
CA PHE A 206 6.27 10.49 25.79
C PHE A 206 7.14 9.69 26.76
N PHE A 207 6.55 8.77 27.54
CA PHE A 207 7.33 7.95 28.47
C PHE A 207 8.37 7.05 27.80
N LEU A 208 8.19 6.73 26.52
CA LEU A 208 9.11 5.88 25.75
C LEU A 208 10.17 6.69 25.00
N PHE A 209 9.81 7.84 24.46
CA PHE A 209 10.67 8.62 23.56
C PHE A 209 11.13 9.96 24.14
N PHE A 210 10.68 10.34 25.34
CA PHE A 210 10.90 11.66 25.96
C PHE A 210 10.52 12.82 25.03
N HIS A 211 9.53 12.59 24.15
CA HIS A 211 9.04 13.54 23.16
C HIS A 211 7.52 13.56 23.15
N PHE A 212 6.92 14.75 23.10
CA PHE A 212 5.47 14.93 22.98
C PHE A 212 5.08 15.16 21.52
N PRO A 213 4.32 14.24 20.90
CA PRO A 213 3.67 14.49 19.62
C PRO A 213 2.73 15.69 19.73
N LEU A 214 2.72 16.54 18.70
CA LEU A 214 1.78 17.64 18.58
C LEU A 214 0.44 17.14 18.00
N ILE A 215 -0.67 17.72 18.47
CA ILE A 215 -2.04 17.46 17.98
C ILE A 215 -2.52 18.67 17.18
#